data_AF-A0A3P0PGS9-F1
#
_entry.id   AF-A0A3P0PGS9-F1
#
_cell.length_a   1.000
_cell.length_b   1.000
_cell.length_c   1.000
_cell.angle_alpha   90.00
_cell.angle_beta   90.00
_cell.angle_gamma   90.00
#
_symmetry.space_group_name_H-M   'P 1'
#
loop_
_entity.id
_entity.type
_entity.pdbx_description
1 polymer ?
#
loop_
_entity_poly.entity_id
_entity_poly.type
_entity_poly.pdbx_seq_one_letter_code
_entity_poly.pdbx_strand_id
1 'polypeptide(L)' 'MPDINNTPASEHDIPIECSKTRKCGWKGVHSDLVDGGPAKGYSTKLGIKQLVCPKCGNNTYYKREPIEGAKHE' A
#
# COMPACT_ATOMS: atom_id res chain seq x y z
N MET A 1 -30.24 -0.20 3.74
CA MET A 1 -29.03 -0.95 3.37
C MET A 1 -28.32 -0.17 2.26
N PRO A 2 -26.98 0.00 2.28
CA PRO A 2 -26.00 -0.79 3.02
C PRO A 2 -25.18 0.02 4.05
N ASP A 3 -24.84 -0.66 5.14
CA ASP A 3 -23.79 -0.30 6.08
C ASP A 3 -22.44 -0.25 5.36
N ILE A 4 -21.90 0.95 5.17
CA ILE A 4 -20.56 1.14 4.59
C ILE A 4 -19.57 1.13 5.75
N ASN A 5 -19.11 -0.08 6.10
CA ASN A 5 -18.11 -0.32 7.14
C ASN A 5 -16.76 0.23 6.68
N ASN A 6 -16.43 1.46 7.09
CA ASN A 6 -15.16 2.14 6.78
C ASN A 6 -14.11 1.96 7.89
N THR A 7 -14.27 0.94 8.72
CA THR A 7 -13.22 0.53 9.65
C THR A 7 -12.17 -0.24 8.86
N PRO A 8 -10.91 0.21 8.72
CA PRO A 8 -9.85 -0.69 8.33
C PRO A 8 -9.82 -1.81 9.38
N ALA A 9 -10.25 -3.01 8.98
CA ALA A 9 -10.46 -4.15 9.89
C ALA A 9 -9.15 -4.63 10.54
N SER A 10 -8.00 -4.10 10.11
CA SER A 10 -6.68 -4.42 10.64
C SER A 10 -5.70 -3.27 10.34
N GLU A 11 -4.64 -3.15 11.14
CA GLU A 11 -3.50 -2.21 10.94
C GLU A 11 -2.80 -2.40 9.56
N HIS A 12 -3.20 -3.44 8.82
CA HIS A 12 -2.69 -3.86 7.52
C HIS A 12 -3.37 -3.24 6.29
N ASP A 13 -4.47 -2.50 6.45
CA ASP A 13 -5.27 -1.93 5.35
C ASP A 13 -5.03 -0.43 5.15
N ILE A 14 -3.76 0.00 5.20
CA ILE A 14 -3.42 1.41 4.99
C ILE A 14 -3.64 1.75 3.51
N PRO A 15 -4.54 2.69 3.17
CA PRO A 15 -4.76 3.10 1.79
C PRO A 15 -3.53 3.84 1.26
N ILE A 16 -3.02 3.37 0.12
CA ILE A 16 -1.83 3.90 -0.54
C ILE A 16 -2.08 4.15 -2.02
N GLU A 17 -1.29 5.05 -2.58
CA GLU A 17 -1.23 5.30 -4.02
C GLU A 17 0.20 5.11 -4.53
N CYS A 18 0.36 4.46 -5.68
CA CYS A 18 1.65 4.36 -6.33
C CYS A 18 2.18 5.74 -6.69
N SER A 19 3.45 6.03 -6.35
CA SER A 19 4.03 7.36 -6.59
C SER A 19 4.14 7.73 -8.07
N LYS A 20 4.12 6.74 -8.96
CA LYS A 20 3.97 6.95 -10.41
C LYS A 20 2.52 7.26 -10.78
N THR A 21 1.90 8.24 -10.15
CA THR A 21 0.47 8.58 -10.32
C THR A 21 0.12 8.87 -11.78
N ARG A 22 0.96 9.61 -12.51
CA ARG A 22 0.73 9.94 -13.93
C ARG A 22 0.90 8.77 -14.92
N LYS A 23 1.67 7.73 -14.56
CA LYS A 23 1.97 6.60 -15.47
C LYS A 23 1.25 5.31 -15.07
N CYS A 24 1.11 5.08 -13.78
CA CYS A 24 0.51 3.89 -13.20
C CYS A 24 -0.88 4.19 -12.65
N GLY A 25 -1.00 5.24 -11.83
CA GLY A 25 -2.25 5.66 -11.19
C GLY A 25 -2.88 4.59 -10.28
N TRP A 26 -2.10 3.60 -9.85
CA TRP A 26 -2.61 2.50 -9.02
C TRP A 26 -2.88 3.00 -7.61
N LYS A 27 -4.04 2.64 -7.08
CA LYS A 27 -4.54 2.95 -5.74
C LYS A 27 -5.04 1.65 -5.13
N GLY A 28 -4.67 1.38 -3.90
CA GLY A 28 -5.04 0.16 -3.18
C GLY A 28 -4.65 0.29 -1.73
N VAL A 29 -4.43 -0.84 -1.07
CA VAL A 29 -3.92 -0.88 0.31
C VAL A 29 -2.50 -1.44 0.35
N HIS A 30 -1.79 -1.23 1.46
CA HIS A 30 -0.42 -1.72 1.62
C HIS A 30 -0.32 -3.25 1.48
N SER A 31 -1.38 -3.98 1.83
CA SER A 31 -1.47 -5.43 1.67
C SER A 31 -1.61 -5.91 0.22
N ASP A 32 -2.02 -5.04 -0.71
CA ASP A 32 -2.08 -5.38 -2.15
C ASP A 32 -0.69 -5.35 -2.82
N LEU A 33 0.33 -4.90 -2.11
CA LEU A 33 1.69 -4.85 -2.64
C LEU A 33 2.24 -6.27 -2.80
N VAL A 34 2.99 -6.47 -3.88
CA VAL A 34 3.55 -7.78 -4.21
C VAL A 34 5.04 -7.85 -3.88
N ASP A 35 5.55 -9.06 -3.72
CA ASP A 35 6.98 -9.30 -3.52
C ASP A 35 7.77 -8.80 -4.74
N GLY A 36 8.62 -7.80 -4.53
CA GLY A 36 9.54 -7.26 -5.53
C GLY A 36 10.95 -7.79 -5.39
N GLY A 37 11.14 -8.91 -4.68
CA GLY A 37 12.44 -9.53 -4.43
C GLY A 37 13.23 -8.87 -3.29
N PRO A 38 14.55 -9.10 -3.25
CA PRO A 38 15.40 -8.60 -2.16
C PRO A 38 15.47 -7.07 -2.18
N ALA A 39 15.32 -6.46 -1.01
CA ALA A 39 15.39 -5.02 -0.86
C ALA A 39 16.77 -4.47 -1.28
N LYS A 40 16.78 -3.54 -2.22
CA LYS A 40 18.01 -2.96 -2.77
C LYS A 40 18.77 -2.21 -1.66
N GLY A 41 20.03 -2.57 -1.44
CA GLY A 41 20.87 -1.96 -0.40
C GLY A 41 20.94 -2.75 0.91
N TYR A 42 20.15 -3.83 1.04
CA TYR A 42 20.25 -4.77 2.15
C TYR A 42 20.98 -6.03 1.71
N SER A 43 21.75 -6.62 2.63
CA SER A 43 22.41 -7.91 2.39
C SER A 43 21.33 -8.97 2.14
N THR A 44 21.45 -9.74 1.05
CA THR A 44 20.54 -10.84 0.72
C THR A 44 20.46 -11.90 1.82
N LYS A 45 21.49 -11.98 2.67
CA LYS A 45 21.53 -12.85 3.86
C LYS A 45 20.50 -12.48 4.94
N LEU A 46 20.01 -11.24 4.95
CA LEU A 46 19.01 -10.78 5.91
C LEU A 46 17.57 -11.16 5.52
N GLY A 47 17.35 -11.64 4.28
CA GLY A 47 16.02 -12.03 3.82
C GLY A 47 15.00 -10.89 3.72
N ILE A 48 15.45 -9.63 3.78
CA ILE A 48 14.56 -8.46 3.71
C ILE A 48 14.05 -8.32 2.28
N LYS A 49 12.73 -8.43 2.14
CA LYS A 49 12.01 -8.31 0.87
C LYS A 49 11.43 -6.91 0.74
N GLN A 50 11.43 -6.38 -0.47
CA GLN A 50 10.75 -5.12 -0.77
C GLN A 50 9.37 -5.40 -1.36
N LEU A 51 8.37 -4.65 -0.91
CA LEU A 51 7.02 -4.68 -1.46
C LEU A 51 6.90 -3.65 -2.59
N VAL A 52 6.46 -4.10 -3.77
CA VAL A 52 6.38 -3.29 -5.00
C VAL A 52 4.93 -3.17 -5.51
N CYS A 53 4.65 -2.09 -6.23
CA CYS A 53 3.37 -1.84 -6.86
C CYS A 53 3.06 -2.98 -7.84
N PRO A 54 1.91 -3.66 -7.73
CA PRO A 54 1.58 -4.80 -8.59
C PRO A 54 1.48 -4.41 -10.07
N LYS A 55 1.17 -3.15 -10.37
CA LYS A 55 0.95 -2.67 -11.74
C LYS A 55 2.23 -2.19 -12.44
N CYS A 56 3.22 -1.70 -11.71
CA CYS A 56 4.42 -1.09 -12.34
C CYS A 56 5.75 -1.40 -11.65
N GLY A 57 5.78 -2.26 -10.64
CA GLY A 57 7.00 -2.65 -9.91
C GLY A 57 7.65 -1.52 -9.12
N ASN A 58 6.96 -0.39 -8.94
CA ASN A 58 7.49 0.75 -8.19
C ASN A 58 7.37 0.50 -6.68
N ASN A 59 8.45 0.69 -5.93
CA ASN A 59 8.51 0.48 -4.47
C ASN A 59 8.19 1.75 -3.65
N THR A 60 7.76 2.84 -4.30
CA THR A 60 7.47 4.12 -3.65
C THR A 60 5.97 4.44 -3.73
N TYR A 61 5.41 4.93 -2.62
CA TYR A 61 3.97 5.17 -2.48
C TYR A 61 3.71 6.43 -1.66
N TYR A 62 2.55 7.03 -1.90
CA TYR A 62 2.00 8.07 -1.04
C TYR A 62 0.95 7.46 -0.13
N LYS A 63 1.05 7.72 1.17
CA LYS A 63 -0.03 7.41 2.12
C LYS A 63 -1.22 8.30 1.73
N ARG A 64 -2.37 7.68 1.52
CA ARG A 64 -3.61 8.44 1.32
C ARG A 64 -4.22 8.66 2.70
N GLU A 65 -4.68 9.88 2.95
CA GLU A 65 -5.55 10.10 4.09
C GLU A 65 -6.81 9.25 3.89
N PRO A 66 -7.29 8.56 4.93
CA PRO A 66 -8.63 8.00 4.88
C PRO A 66 -9.59 9.15 4.58
N ILE A 67 -10.49 8.92 3.62
CA ILE A 67 -11.43 9.92 3.13
C ILE A 67 -12.19 10.49 4.36
N GLU A 68 -12.19 11.81 4.55
CA GLU A 68 -12.78 12.49 5.71
C GLU A 68 -14.19 11.95 6.02
N GLY A 69 -14.36 11.38 7.23
CA GLY A 69 -15.63 10.81 7.68
C GLY A 69 -15.53 9.70 8.74
N ALA A 70 -14.35 9.16 9.01
CA ALA A 70 -14.14 8.16 10.06
C ALA A 70 -14.16 8.81 11.45
N LYS A 71 -15.31 8.79 12.15
CA LYS A 71 -15.38 9.10 13.58
C LYS A 71 -14.99 7.87 14.38
N HIS A 72 -14.02 8.04 15.29
CA HIS A 72 -13.57 7.08 16.29
C HIS A 72 -14.55 7.13 17.47
N GLU A 73 -15.17 6.00 17.83
CA GLU A 73 -15.77 5.79 19.15
C GLU A 73 -14.92 4.76 19.91
#